data_AF-A0A382M053-F1
#
_entry.id   AF-A0A382M053-F1
#
_cell.length_a   1.000
_cell.length_b   1.000
_cell.length_c   1.000
_cell.angle_alpha   90.00
_cell.angle_beta   90.00
_cell.angle_gamma   90.00
#
_symmetry.space_group_name_H-M   'P 1'
#
loop_
_entity.id
_entity.type
_entity.pdbx_description
1 polymer ?
#
loop_
_entity_poly.entity_id
_entity_poly.type
_entity_poly.pdbx_seq_one_letter_code
_entity_poly.pdbx_strand_id
1 'polypeptide(L)'
;MKNLYKIFLSSLFLFFLNFLLAEGINKGLEIALKADDSFSGYGDSKTNLKMMLKDRKGLVTERVMEMKLLEVPEDGDKSLIVFDSPRDVRGVAVLSHAHKVGSDEQWLYLP
;
A
#
# COMPACT_ATOMS: atom_id res chain seq x y z
N MET A 1 -35.85 37.82 -27.49
CA MET A 1 -35.86 36.34 -27.66
C MET A 1 -34.53 35.77 -28.16
N LYS A 2 -33.93 36.29 -29.26
CA LYS A 2 -32.64 35.77 -29.80
C LYS A 2 -31.46 35.78 -28.81
N ASN A 3 -31.38 36.78 -27.93
CA ASN A 3 -30.31 36.87 -26.92
C ASN A 3 -30.49 35.88 -25.76
N LEU A 4 -31.73 35.48 -25.46
CA LEU A 4 -32.04 34.53 -24.39
C LEU A 4 -31.64 33.10 -24.78
N TYR A 5 -31.87 32.72 -26.04
CA TYR A 5 -31.41 31.45 -26.60
C TYR A 5 -29.88 31.34 -26.61
N LYS A 6 -29.16 32.43 -26.91
CA LYS A 6 -27.69 32.46 -26.86
C LYS A 6 -27.13 32.27 -25.44
N ILE A 7 -27.76 32.86 -24.43
CA ILE A 7 -27.38 32.69 -23.02
C ILE A 7 -27.64 31.24 -22.58
N PHE A 8 -28.79 30.68 -22.97
CA PHE A 8 -29.12 29.28 -22.68
C PHE A 8 -28.12 28.31 -23.33
N LEU A 9 -27.79 28.52 -24.61
CA LEU A 9 -26.80 27.71 -25.32
C LEU A 9 -25.40 27.82 -24.71
N SER A 10 -25.00 29.03 -24.30
CA SER A 10 -23.72 29.27 -23.63
C SER A 10 -23.64 28.58 -22.26
N SER A 11 -24.73 28.64 -21.48
CA SER A 11 -24.83 27.94 -20.19
C SER A 11 -24.77 26.42 -20.35
N LEU A 12 -25.48 25.89 -21.35
CA LEU A 12 -25.46 24.46 -21.68
C LEU A 12 -24.06 24.00 -22.14
N PHE A 13 -23.37 24.84 -22.92
CA PHE A 13 -22.01 24.59 -23.35
C PHE A 13 -21.01 24.60 -22.18
N LEU A 14 -21.15 25.56 -21.26
CA LEU A 14 -20.33 25.63 -20.04
C LEU A 14 -20.58 24.43 -19.12
N PHE A 15 -21.82 23.96 -18.99
CA PHE A 15 -22.14 22.76 -18.22
C PHE A 15 -21.52 21.49 -18.85
N PHE A 16 -21.56 21.38 -20.18
CA PHE A 16 -20.93 20.28 -20.92
C PHE A 16 -19.40 20.28 -20.78
N LEU A 17 -18.76 21.46 -20.78
CA LEU A 17 -17.32 21.59 -20.54
C LEU A 17 -16.91 21.10 -19.14
N ASN A 18 -17.71 21.39 -18.12
CA ASN A 18 -17.44 20.92 -16.75
C ASN A 18 -17.53 19.38 -16.64
N PHE A 19 -18.42 18.75 -17.39
CA PHE A 19 -18.54 17.28 -17.41
C PHE A 19 -17.32 16.60 -18.05
N LEU A 20 -16.78 17.19 -19.13
CA LEU A 20 -15.55 16.72 -19.78
C LEU A 20 -14.30 16.83 -18.90
N LEU A 21 -14.26 17.78 -17.96
CA LEU A 21 -13.10 17.99 -17.07
C LEU A 21 -13.12 17.11 -15.79
N ALA A 22 -14.20 16.37 -15.55
CA ALA A 22 -14.39 15.59 -14.31
C ALA A 22 -13.61 14.24 -14.28
N GLU A 23 -12.93 13.88 -15.36
CA GLU A 23 -12.23 12.59 -15.54
C GLU A 23 -11.02 12.39 -14.58
N GLY A 24 -10.58 13.45 -13.90
CA GLY A 24 -9.41 13.42 -13.01
C GLY A 24 -9.68 12.96 -11.57
N ILE A 25 -10.93 12.96 -11.08
CA ILE A 25 -11.21 12.77 -9.65
C ILE A 25 -11.02 11.31 -9.20
N ASN A 26 -11.25 10.33 -10.08
CA ASN A 26 -11.28 8.91 -9.69
C ASN A 26 -10.13 8.05 -10.24
N LYS A 27 -9.25 8.62 -11.08
CA LYS A 27 -8.16 7.85 -11.69
C LYS A 27 -7.18 7.27 -10.67
N GLY A 28 -6.92 8.01 -9.58
CA GLY A 28 -6.06 7.52 -8.49
C GLY A 28 -6.66 6.29 -7.78
N LEU A 29 -7.96 6.33 -7.48
CA LEU A 29 -8.68 5.21 -6.88
C LEU A 29 -8.72 4.00 -7.82
N GLU A 30 -8.97 4.22 -9.11
CA GLU A 30 -8.97 3.15 -10.11
C GLU A 30 -7.61 2.42 -10.18
N ILE A 31 -6.51 3.17 -10.16
CA ILE A 31 -5.16 2.59 -10.17
C ILE A 31 -4.91 1.81 -8.88
N ALA A 32 -5.29 2.35 -7.72
CA ALA A 32 -5.11 1.68 -6.43
C ALA A 32 -5.88 0.36 -6.36
N LEU A 33 -7.14 0.33 -6.79
CA LEU A 33 -7.96 -0.89 -6.82
C LEU A 33 -7.39 -1.95 -7.77
N LYS A 34 -6.91 -1.55 -8.95
CA LYS A 34 -6.27 -2.47 -9.90
C LYS A 34 -4.94 -3.04 -9.37
N ALA A 35 -4.17 -2.21 -8.67
CA ALA A 35 -2.94 -2.67 -8.04
C ALA A 35 -3.27 -3.70 -6.95
N ASP A 36 -4.22 -3.39 -6.06
CA ASP A 36 -4.66 -4.29 -4.97
C ASP A 36 -5.14 -5.65 -5.50
N ASP A 37 -6.00 -5.65 -6.51
CA ASP A 37 -6.49 -6.87 -7.18
C ASP A 37 -5.35 -7.70 -7.79
N SER A 38 -4.32 -7.06 -8.34
CA SER A 38 -3.16 -7.77 -8.91
C SER A 38 -2.23 -8.41 -7.88
N PHE A 39 -2.33 -8.00 -6.61
CA PHE A 39 -1.55 -8.52 -5.48
C PHE A 39 -2.38 -9.38 -4.53
N SER A 40 -3.62 -9.73 -4.90
CA SER A 40 -4.53 -10.57 -4.11
C SER A 40 -4.54 -12.03 -4.60
N GLY A 41 -5.00 -12.95 -3.75
CA GLY A 41 -5.19 -14.37 -4.05
C GLY A 41 -3.95 -15.25 -3.92
N TYR A 42 -2.91 -14.79 -3.21
CA TYR A 42 -1.68 -15.55 -2.99
C TYR A 42 -1.77 -16.53 -1.81
N GLY A 43 -2.74 -16.37 -0.90
CA GLY A 43 -2.97 -17.25 0.24
C GLY A 43 -1.93 -17.11 1.34
N ASP A 44 -0.73 -17.68 1.15
CA ASP A 44 0.40 -17.50 2.06
C ASP A 44 1.72 -17.48 1.29
N SER A 45 2.74 -16.85 1.87
CA SER A 45 4.08 -16.88 1.31
C SER A 45 5.15 -16.93 2.37
N LYS A 46 6.30 -17.49 1.97
CA LYS A 46 7.51 -17.58 2.78
C LYS A 46 8.70 -17.10 1.96
N THR A 47 9.42 -16.10 2.48
CA THR A 47 10.52 -15.44 1.76
C THR A 47 11.75 -15.28 2.65
N ASN A 48 12.92 -15.57 2.11
CA ASN A 48 14.20 -15.19 2.72
C ASN A 48 14.61 -13.81 2.23
N LEU A 49 14.90 -12.91 3.17
CA LEU A 49 15.21 -11.51 2.91
C LEU A 49 16.65 -11.19 3.34
N LYS A 50 17.29 -10.29 2.61
CA LYS A 50 18.55 -9.66 2.98
C LYS A 50 18.35 -8.15 3.02
N MET A 51 18.46 -7.56 4.21
CA MET A 51 18.35 -6.12 4.44
C MET A 51 19.75 -5.52 4.56
N MET A 52 20.05 -4.54 3.70
CA MET A 52 21.31 -3.81 3.69
C MET A 52 21.09 -2.38 4.19
N LEU A 53 21.55 -2.09 5.40
CA LEU A 53 21.44 -0.76 6.01
C LEU A 53 22.75 0.00 5.86
N LYS A 54 22.73 1.07 5.06
CA LYS A 54 23.89 1.94 4.84
C LYS A 54 23.77 3.23 5.63
N ASP A 55 24.77 3.54 6.45
CA ASP A 55 24.82 4.79 7.21
C ASP A 55 25.39 5.97 6.38
N ARG A 56 25.40 7.17 6.97
CA ARG A 56 25.92 8.39 6.32
C ARG A 56 27.42 8.33 6.00
N LYS A 57 28.19 7.50 6.71
CA LYS A 57 29.64 7.30 6.49
C LYS A 57 29.92 6.20 5.46
N GLY A 58 28.87 5.53 4.98
CA GLY A 58 28.94 4.46 3.99
C GLY A 58 29.15 3.07 4.59
N LEU A 59 29.13 2.92 5.92
CA LEU A 59 29.18 1.61 6.55
C LEU A 59 27.87 0.87 6.28
N VAL A 60 27.97 -0.42 5.94
CA VAL A 60 26.82 -1.26 5.63
C VAL A 60 26.68 -2.36 6.67
N THR A 61 25.50 -2.45 7.26
CA THR A 61 25.09 -3.58 8.10
C THR A 61 24.14 -4.45 7.32
N GLU A 62 24.43 -5.74 7.26
CA GLU A 62 23.56 -6.74 6.62
C GLU A 62 22.74 -7.45 7.70
N ARG A 63 21.44 -7.61 7.46
CA ARG A 63 20.57 -8.49 8.23
C ARG A 63 19.95 -9.54 7.32
N VAL A 64 19.89 -10.78 7.80
CA VAL A 64 19.19 -11.88 7.13
C VAL A 64 17.99 -12.24 7.98
N MET A 65 16.85 -12.42 7.32
CA MET A 65 15.57 -12.64 7.99
C MET A 65 14.65 -13.50 7.13
N GLU A 66 13.81 -14.28 7.79
CA GLU A 66 12.72 -15.03 7.19
C GLU A 66 11.42 -14.24 7.39
N MET A 67 10.65 -14.03 6.32
CA MET A 67 9.33 -13.42 6.35
C MET A 67 8.27 -14.42 5.94
N LYS A 68 7.19 -14.47 6.71
CA LYS A 68 5.96 -15.18 6.39
C LYS A 68 4.83 -14.18 6.24
N LEU A 69 4.05 -14.30 5.18
CA LEU A 69 2.83 -13.54 4.96
C LEU A 69 1.66 -14.49 4.87
N LEU A 70 0.54 -14.08 5.45
CA LEU A 70 -0.74 -14.76 5.34
C LEU A 70 -1.78 -13.74 4.90
N GLU A 71 -2.36 -13.99 3.74
CA GLU A 71 -3.41 -13.16 3.18
C GLU A 71 -4.70 -13.32 3.98
N VAL A 72 -5.37 -12.20 4.25
CA VAL A 72 -6.68 -12.20 4.93
C VAL A 72 -7.68 -11.46 4.03
N PRO A 73 -8.44 -12.14 3.15
CA PRO A 73 -9.24 -11.48 2.10
C PRO A 73 -10.19 -10.37 2.61
N GLU A 74 -10.79 -10.61 3.78
CA GLU A 74 -11.77 -9.69 4.38
C GLU A 74 -11.13 -8.61 5.29
N ASP A 75 -9.81 -8.59 5.45
CA ASP A 75 -9.10 -7.65 6.33
C ASP A 75 -7.67 -7.35 5.83
N GLY A 76 -6.75 -6.88 6.68
CA GLY A 76 -5.35 -6.74 6.35
C GLY A 76 -4.54 -8.01 6.60
N ASP A 77 -3.45 -8.15 5.83
CA ASP A 77 -2.58 -9.31 5.91
C ASP A 77 -1.85 -9.44 7.25
N LYS A 78 -1.50 -10.67 7.58
CA LYS A 78 -0.65 -10.98 8.73
C LYS A 78 0.77 -11.22 8.26
N SER A 79 1.74 -10.68 8.99
CA SER A 79 3.16 -10.89 8.71
C SER A 79 3.92 -11.30 9.96
N LEU A 80 4.86 -12.23 9.78
CA LEU A 80 5.85 -12.61 10.79
C LEU A 80 7.23 -12.51 10.16
N ILE A 81 8.07 -11.66 10.74
CA ILE A 81 9.46 -11.48 10.35
C ILE A 81 10.33 -11.98 11.50
N VAL A 82 11.24 -12.92 11.23
CA VAL A 82 12.20 -13.44 12.21
C VAL A 82 13.62 -13.16 11.71
N PHE A 83 14.44 -12.55 12.56
CA PHE A 83 15.81 -12.18 12.23
C PHE A 83 16.77 -13.35 12.52
N ASP A 84 17.54 -13.78 11.53
CA ASP A 84 18.49 -14.90 11.63
C ASP A 84 19.94 -14.44 11.85
N SER A 85 20.28 -13.26 11.31
CA SER A 85 21.64 -12.72 11.32
C SER A 85 21.63 -11.19 11.27
N PRO A 86 22.59 -10.47 11.90
CA PRO A 86 23.71 -10.98 12.69
C PRO A 86 23.32 -11.45 14.10
N ARG A 87 24.32 -11.86 14.90
CA ARG A 87 24.13 -12.42 16.26
C ARG A 87 23.38 -11.48 17.20
N ASP A 88 23.56 -10.17 17.04
CA ASP A 88 22.97 -9.11 17.85
C ASP A 88 21.45 -8.95 17.68
N VAL A 89 20.90 -9.41 16.55
CA VAL A 89 19.46 -9.38 16.26
C VAL A 89 18.86 -10.77 16.09
N ARG A 90 19.67 -11.84 16.19
CA ARG A 90 19.21 -13.20 15.98
C ARG A 90 18.10 -13.54 16.97
N GLY A 91 16.97 -14.01 16.46
CA GLY A 91 15.79 -14.39 17.22
C GLY A 91 14.84 -13.23 17.54
N VAL A 92 15.21 -11.98 17.25
CA VAL A 92 14.24 -10.87 17.25
C VAL A 92 13.15 -11.22 16.24
N ALA A 93 11.90 -10.95 16.61
CA ALA A 93 10.77 -11.18 15.72
C ALA A 93 9.77 -10.03 15.76
N VAL A 94 9.15 -9.75 14.63
CA VAL A 94 8.06 -8.77 14.49
C VAL A 94 6.84 -9.49 13.95
N LEU A 95 5.72 -9.40 14.68
CA LEU A 95 4.41 -9.87 14.26
C LEU A 95 3.54 -8.66 14.00
N SER A 96 2.89 -8.61 12.83
CA SER A 96 1.92 -7.57 12.48
C SER A 96 0.63 -8.22 11.99
N HIS A 97 -0.50 -7.76 12.51
CA HIS A 97 -1.83 -7.98 11.94
C HIS A 97 -2.31 -6.64 11.42
N ALA A 98 -2.36 -6.49 10.09
CA ALA A 98 -2.87 -5.28 9.48
C ALA A 98 -4.40 -5.27 9.49
N HIS A 99 -5.00 -4.08 9.54
CA HIS A 99 -6.44 -3.92 9.45
C HIS A 99 -6.83 -2.91 8.38
N LYS A 100 -7.86 -3.24 7.57
CA LYS A 100 -8.40 -2.29 6.57
C LYS A 100 -8.99 -1.04 7.23
N VAL A 101 -9.54 -1.20 8.44
CA VAL A 101 -10.13 -0.12 9.22
C VAL A 101 -9.62 -0.22 10.66
N GLY A 102 -9.05 0.87 11.17
CA GLY A 102 -8.49 0.93 12.52
C GLY A 102 -6.97 0.93 12.50
N SER A 103 -6.38 0.65 13.66
CA SER A 103 -4.93 0.57 13.81
C SER A 103 -4.48 -0.89 13.80
N ASP A 104 -3.34 -1.13 13.17
CA ASP A 104 -2.70 -2.45 13.15
C ASP A 104 -2.29 -2.90 14.55
N GLU A 105 -2.35 -4.22 14.78
CA GLU A 105 -1.78 -4.83 15.97
C GLU A 105 -0.35 -5.27 15.67
N GLN A 106 0.61 -4.79 16.47
CA GLN A 106 2.03 -5.07 16.23
C GLN A 106 2.74 -5.46 17.52
N TRP A 107 3.59 -6.48 17.43
CA TRP A 107 4.40 -6.97 18.54
C TRP A 107 5.86 -7.11 18.12
N LEU A 108 6.74 -6.77 19.06
CA LEU A 108 8.18 -6.97 18.95
C LEU A 108 8.62 -7.95 20.04
N TYR A 109 9.21 -9.07 19.63
CA TYR A 109 9.84 -10.03 20.52
C TYR A 109 11.35 -9.80 20.55
N LEU A 110 11.90 -9.71 21.76
CA LEU A 110 13.33 -9.59 22.03
C LEU A 110 13.76 -10.81 22.87
N PRO A 111 14.61 -11.71 22.34
CA PRO A 111 15.07 -12.92 23.03
C PRO A 111 16.13 -12.65 24.10
#